data_AF-A0A832ERU7-F1
#
_entry.id   AF-A0A832ERU7-F1
#
_cell.length_a   1.000
_cell.length_b   1.000
_cell.length_c   1.000
_cell.angle_alpha   90.00
_cell.angle_beta   90.00
_cell.angle_gamma   90.00
#
_symmetry.space_group_name_H-M   'P 1'
#
loop_
_entity.id
_entity.type
_entity.pdbx_description
1 polymer ?
#
loop_
_entity_poly.entity_id
_entity_poly.type
_entity_poly.pdbx_seq_one_letter_code
_entity_poly.pdbx_strand_id
1 'polypeptide(L)'
;MSPAIRSVWNSGMATSAARPLARWLTGVVFVTAAFAWPLAELFRFAAGSGLYSHILLMPVVCGYLVWLKRERLPAGDPPARAWAVVPGAAAAGLLGWRALAGAALVADDALALTTGAFVCAVWGVSLLSLGRAAVKALMFPLAMLVFLVPMPVAVRDGVELFLQHASAGAAELLFRLSGLTFLRLGLLFELPAMALEVAP
;
A
#
# COMPACT_ATOMS: atom_id res chain seq x y z
N MET A 1 28.15 23.32 -33.12
CA MET A 1 27.28 23.65 -31.95
C MET A 1 28.17 23.81 -30.72
N SER A 2 28.34 25.03 -30.21
CA SER A 2 29.32 25.36 -29.14
C SER A 2 29.00 24.69 -27.80
N PRO A 3 29.99 24.17 -27.06
CA PRO A 3 29.78 23.55 -25.73
C PRO A 3 29.14 24.51 -24.71
N ALA A 4 29.33 25.83 -24.87
CA ALA A 4 28.72 26.84 -24.00
C ALA A 4 27.19 26.96 -24.17
N ILE A 5 26.67 26.74 -25.39
CA ILE A 5 25.23 26.79 -25.65
C ILE A 5 24.54 25.54 -25.08
N ARG A 6 25.24 24.40 -25.07
CA ARG A 6 24.75 23.15 -24.50
C ARG A 6 24.66 23.21 -22.96
N SER A 7 25.56 23.94 -22.28
CA SER A 7 25.52 24.06 -20.81
C SER A 7 24.41 24.99 -20.31
N VAL A 8 24.11 26.07 -21.03
CA VAL A 8 23.00 27.00 -20.72
C VAL A 8 21.65 26.33 -20.99
N TRP A 9 21.55 25.54 -22.06
CA TRP A 9 20.34 24.78 -22.39
C TRP A 9 20.05 23.68 -21.34
N ASN A 10 21.07 22.95 -20.90
CA ASN A 10 20.93 21.93 -19.85
C ASN A 10 20.63 22.53 -18.47
N SER A 11 21.20 23.68 -18.12
CA SER A 11 20.96 24.32 -16.81
C SER A 11 19.59 25.02 -16.71
N GLY A 12 19.06 25.54 -17.82
CA GLY A 12 17.69 26.08 -17.88
C GLY A 12 16.59 25.01 -17.79
N MET A 13 16.78 23.84 -18.40
CA MET A 13 15.77 22.76 -18.35
C MET A 13 15.82 21.94 -17.07
N ALA A 14 17.01 21.72 -16.47
CA ALA A 14 17.14 20.97 -15.23
C ALA A 14 16.52 21.72 -14.02
N THR A 15 16.49 23.05 -14.04
CA THR A 15 16.07 23.86 -12.88
C THR A 15 14.55 24.03 -12.75
N SER A 16 13.77 23.88 -13.82
CA SER A 16 12.30 24.05 -13.76
C SER A 16 11.58 22.82 -13.17
N ALA A 17 12.07 21.61 -13.48
CA ALA A 17 11.52 20.34 -12.98
C ALA A 17 11.99 19.98 -11.56
N ALA A 18 13.19 20.42 -11.15
CA ALA A 18 13.78 20.06 -9.87
C ALA A 18 13.05 20.68 -8.66
N ARG A 19 12.49 21.88 -8.81
CA ARG A 19 11.79 22.61 -7.72
C ARG A 19 10.51 21.92 -7.23
N PRO A 20 9.55 21.52 -8.09
CA PRO A 20 8.35 20.82 -7.63
C PRO A 20 8.65 19.45 -7.03
N LEU A 21 9.65 18.73 -7.56
CA LEU A 21 10.09 17.45 -7.01
C LEU A 21 10.71 17.60 -5.63
N ALA A 22 11.59 18.58 -5.43
CA ALA A 22 12.18 18.85 -4.12
C ALA A 22 11.11 19.21 -3.07
N ARG A 23 10.14 20.06 -3.44
CA ARG A 23 9.01 20.40 -2.56
C ARG A 23 8.18 19.18 -2.20
N TRP A 24 7.88 18.32 -3.18
CA TRP A 24 7.17 17.08 -2.94
C TRP A 24 7.94 16.16 -2.00
N LEU A 25 9.24 15.94 -2.23
CA LEU A 25 10.09 15.13 -1.36
C LEU A 25 10.11 15.68 0.07
N THR A 26 10.24 16.99 0.25
CA THR A 26 10.19 17.59 1.59
C THR A 26 8.84 17.37 2.28
N GLY A 27 7.74 17.45 1.54
CA GLY A 27 6.41 17.17 2.08
C GLY A 27 6.23 15.70 2.46
N VAL A 28 6.74 14.77 1.64
CA VAL A 28 6.70 13.33 1.95
C VAL A 28 7.55 13.01 3.18
N VAL A 29 8.76 13.59 3.30
CA VAL A 29 9.61 13.44 4.48
C VAL A 29 8.90 13.98 5.72
N PHE A 30 8.25 15.15 5.63
CA PHE A 30 7.51 15.73 6.74
C PHE A 30 6.34 14.83 7.20
N VAL A 31 5.54 14.32 6.27
CA VAL A 31 4.46 13.37 6.59
C VAL A 31 5.02 12.09 7.19
N THR A 32 6.11 11.55 6.64
CA THR A 32 6.74 10.34 7.16
C THR A 32 7.25 10.56 8.60
N ALA A 33 7.83 11.72 8.89
CA ALA A 33 8.26 12.08 10.23
C ALA A 33 7.07 12.23 11.21
N ALA A 34 5.97 12.85 10.77
CA ALA A 34 4.75 12.98 11.58
C ALA A 34 4.11 11.62 11.91
N PHE A 35 4.24 10.64 11.02
CA PHE A 35 3.75 9.27 11.22
C PHE A 35 4.85 8.27 11.63
N ALA A 36 6.03 8.74 12.06
CA ALA A 36 7.16 7.87 12.35
C ALA A 36 6.86 6.83 13.44
N TRP A 37 6.08 7.22 14.46
CA TRP A 37 5.68 6.31 15.53
C TRP A 37 4.75 5.18 15.03
N PRO A 38 3.59 5.47 14.39
CA PRO A 38 2.77 4.43 13.77
C PRO A 38 3.52 3.55 12.75
N LEU A 39 4.42 4.13 11.95
CA LEU A 39 5.22 3.36 11.00
C LEU A 39 6.18 2.41 11.71
N ALA A 40 6.84 2.84 12.79
CA ALA A 40 7.73 1.97 13.55
C ALA A 40 6.96 0.77 14.16
N GLU A 41 5.74 1.01 14.65
CA GLU A 41 4.85 -0.03 15.14
C GLU A 41 4.45 -1.00 14.03
N LEU A 42 4.07 -0.47 12.85
CA LEU A 42 3.79 -1.26 11.65
C LEU A 42 4.98 -2.14 11.24
N PHE A 43 6.19 -1.59 11.18
CA PHE A 43 7.38 -2.35 10.81
C PHE A 43 7.71 -3.45 11.82
N ARG A 44 7.54 -3.19 13.13
CA ARG A 44 7.69 -4.22 14.17
C ARG A 44 6.65 -5.33 14.03
N PHE A 45 5.40 -4.96 13.78
CA PHE A 45 4.31 -5.90 13.55
C PHE A 45 4.55 -6.75 12.30
N ALA A 46 4.97 -6.13 11.21
CA ALA A 46 5.26 -6.79 9.94
C ALA A 46 6.50 -7.70 10.03
N ALA A 47 7.51 -7.33 10.84
CA ALA A 47 8.69 -8.16 11.05
C ALA A 47 8.38 -9.42 11.90
N GLY A 48 7.39 -9.34 12.79
CA GLY A 48 6.95 -10.45 13.63
C GLY A 48 6.02 -11.44 12.94
N SER A 49 5.60 -11.18 11.69
CA SER A 49 4.57 -11.97 11.00
C SER A 49 5.02 -12.38 9.59
N GLY A 50 4.87 -13.66 9.26
CA GLY A 50 5.14 -14.15 7.90
C GLY A 50 4.20 -13.53 6.85
N LEU A 51 2.95 -13.27 7.25
CA LEU A 51 1.88 -12.76 6.39
C LEU A 51 2.16 -11.32 5.88
N TYR A 52 2.76 -10.47 6.70
CA TYR A 52 2.92 -9.04 6.41
C TYR A 52 4.34 -8.64 6.02
N SER A 53 5.22 -9.61 5.73
CA SER A 53 6.60 -9.38 5.28
C SER A 53 6.71 -8.43 4.07
N HIS A 54 5.71 -8.43 3.19
CA HIS A 54 5.63 -7.54 2.02
C HIS A 54 5.57 -6.04 2.37
N ILE A 55 5.06 -5.69 3.56
CA ILE A 55 4.97 -4.30 4.04
C ILE A 55 6.36 -3.68 4.19
N LEU A 56 7.37 -4.47 4.60
CA LEU A 56 8.75 -3.99 4.74
C LEU A 56 9.39 -3.65 3.39
N LEU A 57 9.05 -4.41 2.34
CA LEU A 57 9.62 -4.25 1.01
C LEU A 57 8.95 -3.10 0.23
N MET A 58 7.66 -2.85 0.49
CA MET A 58 6.86 -1.85 -0.22
C MET A 58 7.47 -0.44 -0.29
N PRO A 59 7.99 0.17 0.81
CA PRO A 59 8.59 1.51 0.73
C PRO A 59 9.83 1.55 -0.17
N VAL A 60 10.61 0.46 -0.20
CA VAL A 60 11.80 0.35 -1.07
C VAL A 60 11.36 0.30 -2.54
N VAL A 61 10.36 -0.51 -2.86
CA VAL A 61 9.81 -0.62 -4.22
C VAL A 61 9.22 0.72 -4.68
N CYS A 62 8.43 1.39 -3.84
CA CYS A 62 7.86 2.70 -4.15
C CYS A 62 8.95 3.74 -4.38
N GLY A 63 9.96 3.79 -3.50
CA GLY A 63 11.11 4.68 -3.65
C GLY A 63 11.88 4.45 -4.96
N TYR A 64 12.12 3.19 -5.32
CA TYR A 64 12.77 2.81 -6.57
C TYR A 64 11.94 3.22 -7.80
N LEU A 65 10.63 3.00 -7.79
CA LEU A 65 9.74 3.39 -8.89
C LEU A 65 9.68 4.90 -9.08
N VAL A 66 9.67 5.67 -7.98
CA VAL A 66 9.77 7.13 -8.02
C VAL A 66 11.12 7.56 -8.58
N TRP A 67 12.22 6.92 -8.12
CA TRP A 67 13.57 7.16 -8.62
C TRP A 67 13.66 6.96 -10.13
N LEU A 68 13.08 5.89 -10.66
CA LEU A 68 13.06 5.60 -12.11
C LEU A 68 12.27 6.63 -12.91
N LYS A 69 11.22 7.22 -12.32
CA LYS A 69 10.33 8.17 -13.01
C LYS A 69 10.74 9.63 -12.88
N ARG A 70 11.65 9.98 -11.96
CA ARG A 70 12.02 11.38 -11.65
C ARG A 70 12.48 12.19 -12.87
N GLU A 71 13.16 11.54 -13.82
CA GLU A 71 13.73 12.19 -15.02
C GLU A 71 12.68 12.43 -16.11
N ARG A 72 11.52 11.77 -16.00
CA ARG A 72 10.40 11.85 -16.95
C ARG A 72 9.24 12.69 -16.43
N LEU A 73 9.43 13.40 -15.30
CA LEU A 73 8.36 14.19 -14.71
C LEU A 73 8.12 15.47 -15.54
N PRO A 74 6.91 15.67 -16.05
CA PRO A 74 6.58 16.89 -16.78
C PRO A 74 6.63 18.10 -15.83
N ALA A 75 7.33 19.15 -16.25
CA ALA A 75 7.36 20.43 -15.55
C ALA A 75 6.37 21.41 -16.18
N GLY A 76 5.71 22.23 -15.36
CA GLY A 76 4.91 23.38 -15.85
C GLY A 76 3.44 23.38 -15.45
N ASP A 77 2.88 22.27 -14.99
CA ASP A 77 1.48 22.23 -14.54
C ASP A 77 1.33 22.82 -13.12
N PRO A 78 0.30 23.66 -12.88
CA PRO A 78 -0.02 24.11 -11.53
C PRO A 78 -0.45 22.93 -10.64
N PRO A 79 -0.15 22.97 -9.33
CA PRO A 79 -0.53 21.88 -8.43
C PRO A 79 -2.05 21.69 -8.37
N ALA A 80 -2.49 20.43 -8.32
CA ALA A 80 -3.91 20.07 -8.29
C ALA A 80 -4.54 20.23 -6.89
N ARG A 81 -4.35 21.39 -6.25
CA ARG A 81 -4.69 21.63 -4.83
C ARG A 81 -6.14 21.36 -4.47
N ALA A 82 -7.08 21.67 -5.38
CA ALA A 82 -8.50 21.42 -5.16
C ALA A 82 -8.79 19.93 -4.93
N TRP A 83 -8.06 19.03 -5.60
CA TRP A 83 -8.21 17.58 -5.46
C TRP A 83 -7.57 17.04 -4.18
N ALA A 84 -6.66 17.80 -3.54
CA ALA A 84 -6.01 17.37 -2.31
C ALA A 84 -6.97 17.35 -1.10
N VAL A 85 -8.12 18.02 -1.19
CA VAL A 85 -9.15 18.01 -0.14
C VAL A 85 -9.68 16.60 0.10
N VAL A 86 -9.84 15.79 -0.97
CA VAL A 86 -10.37 14.43 -0.87
C VAL A 86 -9.48 13.52 -0.02
N PRO A 87 -8.19 13.31 -0.36
CA PRO A 87 -7.32 12.49 0.48
C PRO A 87 -7.01 13.15 1.83
N GLY A 88 -7.02 14.49 1.93
CA GLY A 88 -6.90 15.18 3.22
C GLY A 88 -8.06 14.89 4.17
N ALA A 89 -9.30 14.95 3.67
CA ALA A 89 -10.49 14.59 4.42
C ALA A 89 -10.52 13.10 4.77
N ALA A 90 -10.08 12.23 3.85
CA ALA A 90 -9.96 10.80 4.12
C ALA A 90 -8.94 10.52 5.24
N ALA A 91 -7.76 11.16 5.21
CA ALA A 91 -6.77 11.02 6.28
C ALA A 91 -7.31 11.49 7.63
N ALA A 92 -7.98 12.65 7.66
CA ALA A 92 -8.62 13.17 8.87
C ALA A 92 -9.74 12.25 9.37
N GLY A 93 -10.56 11.70 8.47
CA GLY A 93 -11.63 10.77 8.79
C GLY A 93 -11.12 9.45 9.38
N LEU A 94 -10.06 8.87 8.81
CA LEU A 94 -9.44 7.65 9.32
C LEU A 94 -8.81 7.85 10.70
N LEU A 95 -8.11 8.97 10.91
CA LEU A 95 -7.57 9.32 12.23
C LEU A 95 -8.67 9.62 13.24
N GLY A 96 -9.74 10.31 12.83
CA GLY A 96 -10.91 10.56 13.66
C GLY A 96 -11.61 9.27 14.06
N TRP A 97 -11.81 8.35 13.12
CA TRP A 97 -12.36 7.02 13.38
C TRP A 97 -11.51 6.27 14.41
N ARG A 98 -10.18 6.24 14.22
CA ARG A 98 -9.26 5.62 15.17
C ARG A 98 -9.38 6.25 16.56
N ALA A 99 -9.44 7.58 16.64
CA ALA A 99 -9.56 8.29 17.90
C ALA A 99 -10.89 7.99 18.63
N LEU A 100 -11.99 7.87 17.87
CA LEU A 100 -13.31 7.53 18.41
C LEU A 100 -13.43 6.07 18.85
N ALA A 101 -12.85 5.15 18.08
CA ALA A 101 -12.87 3.73 18.40
C ALA A 101 -11.91 3.36 19.55
N GLY A 102 -10.84 4.15 19.74
CA GLY A 102 -9.93 4.02 20.87
C GLY A 102 -9.29 2.63 20.98
N ALA A 103 -9.19 2.11 22.21
CA ALA A 103 -8.59 0.81 22.50
C ALA A 103 -9.48 -0.40 22.16
N ALA A 104 -10.70 -0.17 21.66
CA ALA A 104 -11.61 -1.26 21.26
C ALA A 104 -11.21 -1.91 19.92
N LEU A 105 -10.31 -1.27 19.16
CA LEU A 105 -9.80 -1.82 17.91
C LEU A 105 -8.77 -2.92 18.17
N VAL A 106 -8.89 -4.02 17.42
CA VAL A 106 -7.82 -5.01 17.28
C VAL A 106 -6.59 -4.33 16.69
N ALA A 107 -5.38 -4.75 17.10
CA ALA A 107 -4.13 -4.14 16.68
C ALA A 107 -4.00 -4.00 15.15
N ASP A 108 -4.38 -5.02 14.39
CA ASP A 108 -4.39 -5.07 12.93
C ASP A 108 -5.23 -3.92 12.32
N ASP A 109 -6.47 -3.76 12.78
CA ASP A 109 -7.38 -2.71 12.28
C ASP A 109 -6.90 -1.32 12.72
N ALA A 110 -6.35 -1.23 13.94
CA ALA A 110 -5.77 0.01 14.45
C ALA A 110 -4.59 0.48 13.57
N LEU A 111 -3.72 -0.45 13.17
CA LEU A 111 -2.59 -0.22 12.25
C LEU A 111 -3.07 0.02 10.82
N ALA A 112 -4.13 -0.64 10.37
CA ALA A 112 -4.73 -0.41 9.06
C ALA A 112 -5.24 1.03 8.93
N LEU A 113 -5.92 1.55 9.95
CA LEU A 113 -6.43 2.93 9.97
C LEU A 113 -5.32 3.98 9.97
N THR A 114 -4.28 3.82 10.81
CA THR A 114 -3.15 4.78 10.84
C THR A 114 -2.35 4.74 9.55
N THR A 115 -2.09 3.55 9.01
CA THR A 115 -1.34 3.39 7.76
C THR A 115 -2.14 3.89 6.58
N GLY A 116 -3.46 3.65 6.55
CA GLY A 116 -4.36 4.22 5.56
C GLY A 116 -4.35 5.75 5.60
N ALA A 117 -4.38 6.35 6.80
CA ALA A 117 -4.27 7.80 6.95
C ALA A 117 -2.92 8.34 6.46
N PHE A 118 -1.82 7.63 6.70
CA PHE A 118 -0.50 7.96 6.16
C PHE A 118 -0.51 7.94 4.62
N VAL A 119 -1.03 6.88 4.01
CA VAL A 119 -1.14 6.76 2.55
C VAL A 119 -1.97 7.92 1.99
N CYS A 120 -3.12 8.22 2.58
CA CYS A 120 -3.94 9.37 2.21
C CYS A 120 -3.17 10.70 2.36
N ALA A 121 -2.42 10.89 3.43
CA ALA A 121 -1.61 12.09 3.62
C ALA A 121 -0.51 12.25 2.54
N VAL A 122 0.15 11.15 2.15
CA VAL A 122 1.13 11.16 1.03
C VAL A 122 0.45 11.49 -0.30
N TRP A 123 -0.75 10.97 -0.55
CA TRP A 123 -1.56 11.35 -1.72
C TRP A 123 -1.94 12.84 -1.70
N GLY A 124 -2.34 13.37 -0.54
CA GLY A 124 -2.63 14.79 -0.34
C GLY A 124 -1.43 15.67 -0.65
N VAL A 125 -0.26 15.37 -0.06
CA VAL A 125 0.99 16.10 -0.34
C VAL A 125 1.38 16.03 -1.81
N SER A 126 1.16 14.88 -2.45
CA SER A 126 1.40 14.70 -3.88
C SER A 126 0.57 15.66 -4.72
N LEU A 127 -0.73 15.78 -4.44
CA LEU A 127 -1.62 16.70 -5.16
C LEU A 127 -1.38 18.18 -4.81
N LEU A 128 -0.89 18.49 -3.60
CA LEU A 128 -0.55 19.86 -3.18
C LEU A 128 0.75 20.37 -3.80
N SER A 129 1.71 19.47 -4.04
CA SER A 129 3.07 19.81 -4.45
C SER A 129 3.33 19.59 -5.94
N LEU A 130 2.67 18.62 -6.57
CA LEU A 130 2.85 18.24 -7.96
C LEU A 130 1.65 18.65 -8.83
N GLY A 131 1.92 18.97 -10.09
CA GLY A 131 0.90 19.19 -11.11
C GLY A 131 0.22 17.89 -11.57
N ARG A 132 -0.92 18.00 -12.26
CA ARG A 132 -1.76 16.86 -12.67
C ARG A 132 -1.00 15.86 -13.54
N ALA A 133 -0.20 16.33 -14.50
CA ALA A 133 0.60 15.45 -15.34
C ALA A 133 1.69 14.69 -14.54
N ALA A 134 2.31 15.33 -13.54
CA ALA A 134 3.32 14.70 -12.69
C ALA A 134 2.69 13.64 -11.75
N VAL A 135 1.51 13.93 -11.18
CA VAL A 135 0.75 12.94 -10.39
C VAL A 135 0.34 11.75 -11.26
N LYS A 136 -0.09 12.00 -12.52
CA LYS A 136 -0.40 10.92 -13.47
C LYS A 136 0.82 10.06 -13.77
N ALA A 137 1.99 10.66 -13.92
CA ALA A 137 3.24 9.92 -14.10
C ALA A 137 3.57 9.04 -12.89
N LEU A 138 3.34 9.53 -11.66
CA LEU A 138 3.57 8.83 -10.40
C LEU A 138 2.38 8.00 -9.90
N MET A 139 1.32 7.84 -10.69
CA MET A 139 0.10 7.15 -10.26
C MET A 139 0.38 5.70 -9.86
N PHE A 140 1.26 5.01 -10.58
CA PHE A 140 1.65 3.64 -10.26
C PHE A 140 2.35 3.50 -8.89
N PRO A 141 3.47 4.22 -8.59
CA PRO A 141 4.07 4.15 -7.25
C PRO A 141 3.15 4.66 -6.14
N LEU A 142 2.33 5.68 -6.40
CA LEU A 142 1.36 6.17 -5.41
C LEU A 142 0.24 5.16 -5.12
N ALA A 143 -0.23 4.44 -6.14
CA ALA A 143 -1.21 3.36 -5.98
C ALA A 143 -0.61 2.15 -5.25
N MET A 144 0.66 1.80 -5.55
CA MET A 144 1.39 0.75 -4.84
C MET A 144 1.51 1.02 -3.33
N LEU A 145 1.52 2.30 -2.92
CA LEU A 145 1.59 2.66 -1.50
C LEU A 145 0.40 2.13 -0.69
N VAL A 146 -0.75 1.83 -1.33
CA VAL A 146 -1.91 1.21 -0.66
C VAL A 146 -1.57 -0.16 -0.08
N PHE A 147 -0.64 -0.90 -0.70
CA PHE A 147 -0.17 -2.20 -0.19
C PHE A 147 0.71 -2.09 1.05
N LEU A 148 0.98 -0.88 1.54
CA LEU A 148 1.55 -0.67 2.87
C LEU A 148 0.50 -0.88 3.97
N VAL A 149 -0.79 -0.68 3.66
CA VAL A 149 -1.89 -0.82 4.62
C VAL A 149 -2.08 -2.30 4.94
N PRO A 150 -1.92 -2.74 6.22
CA PRO A 150 -2.18 -4.12 6.58
C PRO A 150 -3.64 -4.47 6.31
N MET A 151 -3.89 -5.73 5.96
CA MET A 151 -5.24 -6.19 5.64
C MET A 151 -6.14 -6.06 6.88
N PRO A 152 -7.29 -5.38 6.77
CA PRO A 152 -8.27 -5.34 7.85
C PRO A 152 -8.75 -6.76 8.19
N VAL A 153 -9.06 -7.01 9.45
CA VAL A 153 -9.43 -8.34 9.94
C VAL A 153 -10.59 -8.94 9.13
N ALA A 154 -11.63 -8.14 8.85
CA ALA A 154 -12.78 -8.60 8.06
C ALA A 154 -12.42 -9.07 6.63
N VAL A 155 -11.43 -8.43 5.99
CA VAL A 155 -10.97 -8.83 4.66
C VAL A 155 -10.15 -10.11 4.75
N ARG A 156 -9.25 -10.18 5.74
CA ARG A 156 -8.44 -11.38 6.01
C ARG A 156 -9.34 -12.59 6.24
N ASP A 157 -10.27 -12.51 7.19
CA ASP A 157 -11.14 -13.62 7.57
C ASP A 157 -12.05 -14.03 6.40
N GLY A 158 -12.51 -13.07 5.60
CA GLY A 158 -13.31 -13.35 4.39
C GLY A 158 -12.51 -14.10 3.31
N VAL A 159 -11.27 -13.69 3.07
CA VAL A 159 -10.37 -14.39 2.13
C VAL A 159 -10.01 -15.77 2.66
N GLU A 160 -9.70 -15.89 3.95
CA GLU A 160 -9.40 -17.14 4.64
C GLU A 160 -10.57 -18.13 4.48
N LEU A 161 -11.79 -17.70 4.82
CA LEU A 161 -12.99 -18.52 4.68
C LEU A 161 -13.24 -18.94 3.23
N PHE A 162 -13.07 -18.02 2.28
CA PHE A 162 -13.24 -18.33 0.86
C PHE A 162 -12.22 -19.37 0.38
N LEU A 163 -10.94 -19.19 0.73
CA LEU A 163 -9.87 -20.09 0.34
C LEU A 163 -10.02 -21.47 0.98
N GLN A 164 -10.44 -21.55 2.25
CA GLN A 164 -10.74 -22.82 2.92
C GLN A 164 -11.83 -23.59 2.17
N HIS A 165 -12.95 -22.94 1.84
CA HIS A 165 -14.05 -23.60 1.13
C HIS A 165 -13.69 -23.98 -0.31
N ALA A 166 -12.98 -23.11 -1.03
CA ALA A 166 -12.52 -23.39 -2.38
C ALA A 166 -11.51 -24.55 -2.40
N SER A 167 -10.58 -24.58 -1.45
CA SER A 167 -9.58 -25.64 -1.31
C SER A 167 -10.23 -26.96 -0.91
N ALA A 168 -11.21 -26.93 0.01
CA ALA A 168 -12.01 -28.11 0.33
C ALA A 168 -12.75 -28.64 -0.91
N GLY A 169 -13.34 -27.76 -1.72
CA GLY A 169 -13.96 -28.15 -3.00
C GLY A 169 -12.97 -28.77 -3.99
N ALA A 170 -11.76 -28.22 -4.11
CA ALA A 170 -10.71 -28.77 -4.96
C ALA A 170 -10.20 -30.13 -4.45
N ALA A 171 -9.99 -30.28 -3.15
CA ALA A 171 -9.59 -31.54 -2.52
C ALA A 171 -10.65 -32.63 -2.72
N GLU A 172 -11.93 -32.28 -2.56
CA GLU A 172 -13.05 -33.18 -2.81
C GLU A 172 -13.04 -33.69 -4.27
N LEU A 173 -12.86 -32.79 -5.23
CA LEU A 173 -12.78 -33.16 -6.65
C LEU A 173 -11.61 -34.12 -6.91
N LEU A 174 -10.43 -33.84 -6.35
CA LEU A 174 -9.26 -34.70 -6.48
C LEU A 174 -9.49 -36.08 -5.87
N PHE A 175 -10.09 -36.16 -4.68
CA PHE A 175 -10.40 -37.44 -4.04
C PHE A 175 -11.38 -38.28 -4.85
N ARG A 176 -12.46 -37.65 -5.36
CA ARG A 176 -13.41 -38.32 -6.25
C ARG A 176 -12.75 -38.85 -7.52
N LEU A 177 -11.90 -38.04 -8.17
CA LEU A 177 -11.17 -38.45 -9.38
C LEU A 177 -10.15 -39.57 -9.12
N SER A 178 -9.53 -39.57 -7.94
CA SER A 178 -8.59 -40.63 -7.54
C SER A 178 -9.25 -41.93 -7.06
N GLY A 179 -10.58 -41.94 -6.89
CA GLY A 179 -11.34 -43.10 -6.41
C GLY A 179 -11.19 -43.37 -4.91
N LEU A 180 -10.71 -42.40 -4.14
CA LEU A 180 -10.62 -42.53 -2.68
C LEU A 180 -12.02 -42.43 -2.05
N THR A 181 -12.34 -43.35 -1.15
CA THR A 181 -13.50 -43.22 -0.26
C THR A 181 -13.16 -42.19 0.81
N PHE A 182 -13.99 -41.16 0.96
CA PHE A 182 -13.83 -40.16 2.02
C PHE A 182 -15.20 -39.73 2.57
N LEU A 183 -15.22 -39.30 3.83
CA LEU A 183 -16.33 -38.59 4.45
C LEU A 183 -15.93 -37.13 4.62
N ARG A 184 -16.76 -36.20 4.12
CA ARG A 184 -16.52 -34.76 4.26
C ARG A 184 -17.46 -34.16 5.31
N LEU A 185 -16.89 -33.52 6.33
CA LEU A 185 -17.57 -32.75 7.37
C LEU A 185 -17.03 -31.32 7.35
N GLY A 186 -17.55 -30.50 6.43
CA GLY A 186 -17.10 -29.12 6.24
C GLY A 186 -15.69 -29.02 5.64
N LEU A 187 -14.72 -28.65 6.47
CA LEU A 187 -13.29 -28.56 6.13
C LEU A 187 -12.49 -29.82 6.51
N LEU A 188 -13.13 -30.77 7.21
CA LEU A 188 -12.54 -32.04 7.60
C LEU A 188 -12.87 -33.13 6.57
N PHE A 189 -11.85 -33.87 6.16
CA PHE A 189 -11.93 -35.05 5.31
C PHE A 189 -11.42 -36.27 6.07
N GLU A 190 -12.31 -37.22 6.35
CA GLU A 190 -11.93 -38.49 6.94
C GLU A 190 -11.75 -39.54 5.83
N LEU A 191 -10.53 -40.03 5.70
CA LEU A 191 -10.16 -41.16 4.86
C LEU A 191 -10.05 -42.42 5.74
N PRO A 192 -10.14 -43.65 5.18
CA PRO A 192 -10.10 -44.88 5.97
C PRO A 192 -8.89 -45.05 6.87
N ALA A 193 -7.77 -44.38 6.56
CA ALA A 193 -6.52 -44.46 7.30
C ALA A 193 -6.08 -43.14 7.99
N MET A 194 -6.70 -41.99 7.68
CA MET A 194 -6.24 -40.68 8.17
C MET A 194 -7.32 -39.59 8.06
N ALA A 195 -7.24 -38.58 8.91
CA ALA A 195 -8.06 -37.37 8.83
C ALA A 195 -7.21 -36.20 8.31
N LEU A 196 -7.77 -35.43 7.38
CA LEU A 196 -7.17 -34.22 6.80
C LEU A 196 -8.07 -33.03 7.09
N GLU A 197 -7.50 -31.97 7.62
CA GLU A 197 -8.20 -30.70 7.85
C GLU A 197 -7.59 -29.62 6.96
N VAL A 198 -8.44 -28.84 6.29
CA VAL A 198 -7.98 -27.69 5.52
C VAL A 198 -7.51 -26.62 6.50
N ALA A 199 -6.23 -26.26 6.41
CA ALA A 199 -5.61 -25.31 7.32
C ALA A 199 -6.32 -23.94 7.25
N PRO A 200 -6.40 -23.25 8.41
CA PRO A 200 -6.82 -21.86 8.45
C PRO A 200 -5.81 -20.93 7.79
#